data_AF-A0A350G204-F1
#
_entry.id   AF-A0A350G204-F1
#
_cell.length_a   1.000
_cell.length_b   1.000
_cell.length_c   1.000
_cell.angle_alpha   90.00
_cell.angle_beta   90.00
_cell.angle_gamma   90.00
#
_symmetry.space_group_name_H-M   'P 1'
#
loop_
_entity.id
_entity.type
_entity.pdbx_description
1 polymer ?
#
loop_
_entity_poly.entity_id
_entity_poly.type
_entity_poly.pdbx_seq_one_letter_code
_entity_poly.pdbx_strand_id
1 'polypeptide(L)'
;MDIPHSADIVIIGGGVMGASIAYHLASRGTGNLVLLEKDTLFGQGSTGRCAGGVRYQFATEINIKLSLASLPMLERFKGEIGQEIDYRKCGYLFVLTNDNDVKIFKHNVDLQQRLGVQTEWLTGDEVRKRLPHMDFNDALAGTFHQRDGLVDPNSVVMGYINATQKMGVKALNNVEVSGIHVSRNQVEGVETSRGLIKTRMVINAAGAWSGEVGRMAGVHIPITPIRRQMFTTNPIPEIPKDFPFVIDFARSLYFHREAEGLLIGMSNPNEKQGFDVNVDETWELTNLEAAIKRMPLLEKASRASHWAGLYEVTPDAHPIFGKTSLEGFLVCAGFSGHGFMHGPVAGKLMSEFILDGAFSTVDVSALDLARFEEGRLIKEYNVV
;
A
#
# COMPACT_ATOMS: atom_id res chain seq x y z
N MET A 1 3.21 -26.68 11.74
CA MET A 1 2.19 -26.29 12.75
C MET A 1 0.83 -26.71 12.24
N ASP A 2 0.05 -27.41 13.06
CA ASP A 2 -1.32 -27.82 12.72
C ASP A 2 -2.28 -26.63 12.79
N ILE A 3 -3.35 -26.69 11.99
CA ILE A 3 -4.39 -25.67 12.00
C ILE A 3 -5.24 -25.81 13.29
N PRO A 4 -5.58 -24.71 14.00
CA PRO A 4 -6.45 -24.79 15.16
C PRO A 4 -7.90 -25.11 14.77
N HIS A 5 -8.65 -25.77 15.66
CA HIS A 5 -10.09 -26.01 15.45
C HIS A 5 -10.96 -24.77 15.69
N SER A 6 -10.47 -23.79 16.45
CA SER A 6 -11.16 -22.53 16.71
C SER A 6 -10.20 -21.36 16.96
N ALA A 7 -10.69 -20.15 16.76
CA ALA A 7 -10.03 -18.88 17.02
C ALA A 7 -11.04 -17.83 17.49
N ASP A 8 -10.57 -16.84 18.25
CA ASP A 8 -11.38 -15.67 18.61
C ASP A 8 -11.53 -14.75 17.39
N ILE A 9 -10.44 -14.60 16.62
CA ILE A 9 -10.39 -13.81 15.39
C ILE A 9 -9.51 -14.54 14.36
N VAL A 10 -9.99 -14.62 13.12
CA VAL A 10 -9.20 -15.05 11.96
C VAL A 10 -8.93 -13.86 11.05
N ILE A 11 -7.66 -13.62 10.73
CA ILE A 11 -7.22 -12.59 9.79
C ILE A 11 -6.81 -13.27 8.49
N ILE A 12 -7.37 -12.82 7.37
CA ILE A 12 -7.11 -13.39 6.05
C ILE A 12 -6.22 -12.42 5.27
N GLY A 13 -5.01 -12.85 4.93
CA GLY A 13 -4.03 -12.09 4.15
C GLY A 13 -2.79 -11.73 4.97
N GLY A 14 -1.65 -12.30 4.60
CA GLY A 14 -0.35 -12.12 5.26
C GLY A 14 0.48 -10.95 4.73
N GLY A 15 -0.14 -9.97 4.09
CA GLY A 15 0.49 -8.71 3.70
C GLY A 15 0.68 -7.76 4.89
N VAL A 16 1.14 -6.52 4.63
CA VAL A 16 1.36 -5.52 5.68
C VAL A 16 0.11 -5.24 6.52
N MET A 17 -1.08 -5.26 5.90
CA MET A 17 -2.35 -5.03 6.59
C MET A 17 -2.60 -6.11 7.63
N GLY A 18 -2.68 -7.38 7.22
CA GLY A 18 -2.95 -8.47 8.16
C GLY A 18 -1.86 -8.66 9.21
N ALA A 19 -0.59 -8.49 8.83
CA ALA A 19 0.53 -8.56 9.78
C ALA A 19 0.46 -7.44 10.84
N SER A 20 0.17 -6.20 10.43
CA SER A 20 0.02 -5.06 11.33
C SER A 20 -1.20 -5.22 12.25
N ILE A 21 -2.35 -5.64 11.71
CA ILE A 21 -3.58 -5.93 12.48
C ILE A 21 -3.29 -6.99 13.55
N ALA A 22 -2.64 -8.10 13.17
CA ALA A 22 -2.30 -9.18 14.09
C ALA A 22 -1.38 -8.70 15.22
N TYR A 23 -0.35 -7.91 14.90
CA TYR A 23 0.54 -7.31 15.88
C TYR A 23 -0.20 -6.36 16.84
N HIS A 24 -0.99 -5.42 16.32
CA HIS A 24 -1.67 -4.43 17.16
C HIS A 24 -2.79 -5.03 18.02
N LEU A 25 -3.44 -6.11 17.59
CA LEU A 25 -4.36 -6.87 18.43
C LEU A 25 -3.60 -7.64 19.52
N ALA A 26 -2.55 -8.38 19.14
CA ALA A 26 -1.76 -9.20 20.08
C ALA A 26 -1.07 -8.35 21.15
N SER A 27 -0.52 -7.19 20.77
CA SER A 27 0.14 -6.25 21.71
C SER A 27 -0.81 -5.69 22.78
N ARG A 28 -2.12 -5.75 22.54
CA ARG A 28 -3.16 -5.35 23.49
C ARG A 28 -3.76 -6.54 24.26
N GLY A 29 -3.16 -7.72 24.15
CA GLY A 29 -3.58 -8.92 24.89
C GLY A 29 -4.80 -9.62 24.30
N THR A 30 -5.19 -9.33 23.06
CA THR A 30 -6.25 -10.08 22.37
C THR A 30 -5.87 -11.56 22.27
N GLY A 31 -6.83 -12.44 22.55
CA GLY A 31 -6.64 -13.88 22.77
C GLY A 31 -6.20 -14.70 21.55
N ASN A 32 -6.94 -15.75 21.24
CA ASN A 32 -6.57 -16.75 20.24
C ASN A 32 -6.71 -16.21 18.81
N LEU A 33 -5.67 -15.55 18.33
CA LEU A 33 -5.58 -14.98 16.98
C LEU A 33 -4.93 -15.95 15.99
N VAL A 34 -5.51 -16.03 14.79
CA VAL A 34 -4.95 -16.77 13.66
C VAL A 34 -4.81 -15.85 12.46
N LEU A 35 -3.61 -15.77 11.88
CA LEU A 35 -3.34 -15.06 10.62
C LEU A 35 -3.07 -16.10 9.53
N LEU A 36 -3.81 -16.03 8.43
CA LEU A 36 -3.72 -16.97 7.32
C LEU A 36 -3.15 -16.31 6.07
N GLU A 37 -2.18 -16.96 5.45
CA GLU A 37 -1.56 -16.58 4.18
C GLU A 37 -1.58 -17.77 3.22
N LYS A 38 -2.07 -17.56 2.00
CA LYS A 38 -2.18 -18.62 0.99
C LYS A 38 -0.83 -18.96 0.37
N ASP A 39 0.06 -17.98 0.23
CA ASP A 39 1.34 -18.15 -0.43
C ASP A 39 2.40 -18.75 0.51
N THR A 40 3.54 -19.16 -0.07
CA THR A 40 4.62 -19.82 0.67
C THR A 40 5.37 -18.93 1.67
N LEU A 41 5.37 -17.61 1.48
CA LEU A 41 5.95 -16.62 2.37
C LEU A 41 4.93 -15.49 2.60
N PHE A 42 5.00 -14.88 3.77
CA PHE A 42 4.24 -13.68 4.08
C PHE A 42 4.69 -12.50 3.20
N GLY A 43 3.76 -11.59 2.91
CA GLY A 43 4.04 -10.38 2.15
C GLY A 43 4.16 -10.56 0.63
N GLN A 44 3.98 -11.76 0.06
CA GLN A 44 4.19 -11.98 -1.39
C GLN A 44 3.12 -11.38 -2.32
N GLY A 45 2.02 -10.85 -1.77
CA GLY A 45 1.02 -10.09 -2.53
C GLY A 45 1.52 -8.71 -2.98
N SER A 46 0.67 -7.69 -2.89
CA SER A 46 1.01 -6.33 -3.30
C SER A 46 2.18 -5.74 -2.49
N THR A 47 2.30 -6.09 -1.21
CA THR A 47 3.36 -5.55 -0.33
C THR A 47 4.77 -5.88 -0.83
N GLY A 48 5.08 -7.14 -1.08
CA GLY A 48 6.42 -7.59 -1.49
C GLY A 48 6.76 -7.27 -2.94
N ARG A 49 5.80 -6.72 -3.70
CA ARG A 49 5.98 -6.29 -5.09
C ARG A 49 5.89 -4.77 -5.27
N CYS A 50 5.70 -4.02 -4.19
CA CYS A 50 5.58 -2.56 -4.27
C CYS A 50 6.96 -1.88 -4.36
N ALA A 51 6.95 -0.61 -4.77
CA ALA A 51 8.16 0.21 -4.90
C ALA A 51 8.71 0.75 -3.56
N GLY A 52 8.11 0.40 -2.42
CA GLY A 52 8.58 0.84 -1.09
C GLY A 52 8.44 2.34 -0.78
N GLY A 53 7.84 3.13 -1.68
CA GLY A 53 7.61 4.56 -1.49
C GLY A 53 6.68 4.87 -0.32
N VAL A 54 7.07 5.83 0.52
CA VAL A 54 6.27 6.37 1.64
C VAL A 54 6.23 7.90 1.56
N ARG A 55 5.06 8.51 1.76
CA ARG A 55 4.89 9.96 1.61
C ARG A 55 3.75 10.56 2.41
N TYR A 56 3.81 11.88 2.60
CA TYR A 56 2.72 12.70 3.15
C TYR A 56 1.90 13.44 2.07
N GLN A 57 2.41 13.57 0.84
CA GLN A 57 1.87 14.44 -0.22
C GLN A 57 0.58 13.92 -0.91
N PHE A 58 -0.57 13.90 -0.22
CA PHE A 58 -1.88 13.49 -0.77
C PHE A 58 -2.83 14.65 -1.07
N ALA A 59 -3.90 14.41 -1.84
CA ALA A 59 -4.91 15.40 -2.19
C ALA A 59 -6.07 15.49 -1.18
N THR A 60 -6.26 14.44 -0.38
CA THR A 60 -7.35 14.40 0.61
C THR A 60 -6.84 14.51 2.04
N GLU A 61 -7.63 15.16 2.90
CA GLU A 61 -7.31 15.32 4.32
C GLU A 61 -7.17 13.96 5.03
N ILE A 62 -7.98 12.97 4.66
CA ILE A 62 -7.96 11.66 5.32
C ILE A 62 -6.66 10.90 5.05
N ASN A 63 -6.16 10.88 3.81
CA ASN A 63 -4.88 10.24 3.49
C ASN A 63 -3.69 10.99 4.09
N ILE A 64 -3.76 12.34 4.15
CA ILE A 64 -2.73 13.14 4.84
C ILE A 64 -2.69 12.78 6.34
N LYS A 65 -3.85 12.68 7.01
CA LYS A 65 -3.93 12.27 8.42
C LYS A 65 -3.46 10.84 8.65
N LEU A 66 -3.81 9.91 7.78
CA LEU A 66 -3.29 8.54 7.82
C LEU A 66 -1.76 8.53 7.71
N SER A 67 -1.17 9.30 6.79
CA SER A 67 0.28 9.43 6.68
C SER A 67 0.92 10.06 7.92
N LEU A 68 0.33 11.14 8.46
CA LEU A 68 0.78 11.82 9.68
C LEU A 68 0.80 10.88 10.90
N ALA A 69 -0.12 9.91 10.97
CA ALA A 69 -0.14 8.90 12.02
C ALA A 69 0.81 7.73 11.72
N SER A 70 0.86 7.26 10.46
CA SER A 70 1.54 6.02 10.08
C SER A 70 3.05 6.16 9.92
N LEU A 71 3.54 7.19 9.22
CA LEU A 71 4.96 7.32 8.92
C LEU A 71 5.82 7.48 10.19
N PRO A 72 5.40 8.21 11.25
CA PRO A 72 6.12 8.20 12.52
C PRO A 72 6.21 6.83 13.19
N MET A 73 5.26 5.92 12.95
CA MET A 73 5.35 4.54 13.45
C MET A 73 6.46 3.77 12.71
N LEU A 74 6.64 3.99 11.41
CA LEU A 74 7.79 3.45 10.66
C LEU A 74 9.11 4.02 11.19
N GLU A 75 9.17 5.31 11.52
CA GLU A 75 10.37 5.93 12.10
C GLU A 75 10.77 5.28 13.44
N ARG A 76 9.80 4.86 14.25
CA ARG A 76 10.03 4.21 15.55
C ARG A 76 10.05 2.68 15.49
N PHE A 77 9.89 2.09 14.31
CA PHE A 77 9.69 0.65 14.12
C PHE A 77 10.80 -0.19 14.76
N LYS A 78 12.06 0.20 14.57
CA LYS A 78 13.20 -0.49 15.21
C LYS A 78 13.13 -0.44 16.74
N GLY A 79 12.71 0.68 17.31
CA GLY A 79 12.58 0.84 18.77
C GLY A 79 11.41 0.05 19.35
N GLU A 80 10.29 -0.01 18.63
CA GLU A 80 9.05 -0.65 19.10
C GLU A 80 9.01 -2.17 18.80
N ILE A 81 9.58 -2.60 17.68
CA ILE A 81 9.48 -3.98 17.16
C ILE A 81 10.84 -4.70 17.13
N GLY A 82 11.95 -3.97 17.16
CA GLY A 82 13.30 -4.54 17.17
C GLY A 82 13.85 -4.92 15.79
N GLN A 83 13.19 -4.51 14.71
CA GLN A 83 13.56 -4.83 13.33
C GLN A 83 14.00 -3.57 12.58
N GLU A 84 15.16 -3.63 11.92
CA GLU A 84 15.61 -2.59 10.98
C GLU A 84 14.82 -2.70 9.68
N ILE A 85 14.41 -1.55 9.10
CA ILE A 85 13.51 -1.51 7.93
C ILE A 85 14.04 -0.63 6.79
N ASP A 86 15.31 -0.21 6.86
CA ASP A 86 15.96 0.65 5.86
C ASP A 86 15.14 1.89 5.48
N TYR A 87 14.66 2.64 6.48
CA TYR A 87 13.89 3.85 6.23
C TYR A 87 14.83 5.00 5.77
N ARG A 88 14.80 5.27 4.47
CA ARG A 88 15.57 6.33 3.80
C ARG A 88 14.69 7.51 3.43
N LYS A 89 14.91 8.66 4.05
CA LYS A 89 14.21 9.94 3.74
C LYS A 89 14.91 10.69 2.60
N CYS A 90 14.92 10.09 1.41
CA CYS A 90 15.50 10.69 0.19
C CYS A 90 14.64 11.81 -0.41
N GLY A 91 13.44 12.02 0.14
CA GLY A 91 12.46 12.96 -0.37
C GLY A 91 11.73 12.43 -1.62
N TYR A 92 10.64 13.11 -1.95
CA TYR A 92 9.70 12.66 -2.98
C TYR A 92 9.21 13.85 -3.79
N LEU A 93 9.40 13.81 -5.09
CA LEU A 93 9.18 14.91 -6.01
C LEU A 93 8.13 14.53 -7.06
N PHE A 94 6.99 15.21 -7.04
CA PHE A 94 6.04 15.19 -8.15
C PHE A 94 6.42 16.26 -9.15
N VAL A 95 6.59 15.88 -10.42
CA VAL A 95 6.78 16.78 -11.56
C VAL A 95 5.46 16.95 -12.28
N LEU A 96 5.08 18.19 -12.55
CA LEU A 96 3.82 18.57 -13.18
C LEU A 96 4.09 19.18 -14.55
N THR A 97 3.51 18.60 -15.60
CA THR A 97 3.78 18.96 -17.01
C THR A 97 2.54 19.45 -17.76
N ASN A 98 1.41 19.63 -17.07
CA ASN A 98 0.20 20.23 -17.65
C ASN A 98 -0.49 21.17 -16.64
N ASP A 99 -1.26 22.14 -17.16
CA ASP A 99 -1.90 23.18 -16.35
C ASP A 99 -2.96 22.67 -15.38
N ASN A 100 -3.64 21.57 -15.71
CA ASN A 100 -4.67 21.00 -14.85
C ASN A 100 -4.08 20.47 -13.55
N ASP A 101 -3.00 19.69 -13.65
CA ASP A 101 -2.28 19.16 -12.51
C ASP A 101 -1.69 20.29 -11.66
N VAL A 102 -1.11 21.32 -12.29
CA VAL A 102 -0.59 22.50 -11.58
C VAL A 102 -1.67 23.16 -10.72
N LYS A 103 -2.89 23.34 -11.24
CA LYS A 103 -4.00 23.94 -10.48
C LYS A 103 -4.39 23.07 -9.28
N ILE A 104 -4.53 21.77 -9.50
CA ILE A 104 -4.94 20.83 -8.45
C ILE A 104 -3.85 20.73 -7.35
N PHE A 105 -2.59 20.57 -7.74
CA PHE A 105 -1.51 20.45 -6.78
C PHE A 105 -1.28 21.72 -5.95
N LYS A 106 -1.57 22.92 -6.46
CA LYS A 106 -1.57 24.14 -5.64
C LYS A 106 -2.54 24.02 -4.46
N HIS A 107 -3.77 23.60 -4.73
CA HIS A 107 -4.76 23.36 -3.67
C HIS A 107 -4.32 22.24 -2.71
N ASN A 108 -3.68 21.19 -3.23
CA ASN A 108 -3.18 20.09 -2.41
C ASN A 108 -2.05 20.55 -1.48
N VAL A 109 -1.09 21.36 -1.96
CA VAL A 109 -0.02 21.92 -1.13
C VAL A 109 -0.58 22.81 -0.04
N ASP A 110 -1.55 23.68 -0.35
CA ASP A 110 -2.21 24.51 0.67
C ASP A 110 -2.88 23.65 1.76
N LEU A 111 -3.56 22.56 1.37
CA LEU A 111 -4.17 21.62 2.31
C LEU A 111 -3.12 20.90 3.17
N GLN A 112 -2.07 20.39 2.55
CA GLN A 112 -0.95 19.70 3.22
C GLN A 112 -0.30 20.61 4.26
N GLN A 113 0.01 21.86 3.90
CA GLN A 113 0.61 22.85 4.80
C GLN A 113 -0.31 23.20 5.97
N ARG A 114 -1.62 23.37 5.74
CA ARG A 114 -2.60 23.58 6.82
C ARG A 114 -2.65 22.42 7.82
N LEU A 115 -2.40 21.20 7.35
CA LEU A 115 -2.34 19.99 8.18
C LEU A 115 -0.94 19.73 8.78
N GLY A 116 0.00 20.64 8.59
CA GLY A 116 1.35 20.57 9.16
C GLY A 116 2.37 19.82 8.31
N VAL A 117 2.02 19.38 7.10
CA VAL A 117 2.95 18.79 6.12
C VAL A 117 3.57 19.91 5.30
N GLN A 118 4.85 20.22 5.55
CA GLN A 118 5.57 21.34 4.93
C GLN A 118 6.03 21.00 3.51
N THR A 119 5.09 20.66 2.63
CA THR A 119 5.37 20.40 1.22
C THR A 119 5.80 21.69 0.54
N GLU A 120 6.95 21.63 -0.14
CA GLU A 120 7.53 22.71 -0.92
C GLU A 120 6.89 22.75 -2.30
N TRP A 121 6.52 23.95 -2.75
CA TRP A 121 6.18 24.21 -4.14
C TRP A 121 7.43 24.59 -4.90
N LEU A 122 7.66 23.99 -6.06
CA LEU A 122 8.80 24.24 -6.92
C LEU A 122 8.34 24.79 -8.27
N THR A 123 9.07 25.79 -8.78
CA THR A 123 9.01 26.22 -10.18
C THR A 123 9.62 25.17 -11.09
N GLY A 124 9.31 25.22 -12.39
CA GLY A 124 9.95 24.36 -13.39
C GLY A 124 11.49 24.44 -13.39
N ASP A 125 12.05 25.63 -13.18
CA ASP A 125 13.51 25.82 -13.08
C ASP A 125 14.10 25.13 -11.85
N GLU A 126 13.41 25.19 -10.71
CA GLU A 126 13.84 24.50 -9.48
C GLU A 126 13.77 22.98 -9.64
N VAL A 127 12.74 22.47 -10.32
CA VAL A 127 12.66 21.04 -10.67
C VAL A 127 13.86 20.62 -11.52
N ARG A 128 14.16 21.36 -12.59
CA ARG A 128 15.31 21.07 -13.47
C ARG A 128 16.64 21.13 -12.72
N LYS A 129 16.82 22.12 -11.85
CA LYS A 129 18.01 22.25 -11.02
C LYS A 129 18.19 21.05 -10.07
N ARG A 130 17.09 20.50 -9.56
CA ARG A 130 17.10 19.37 -8.61
C ARG A 130 17.29 18.02 -9.31
N LEU A 131 16.93 17.92 -10.58
CA LEU A 131 17.03 16.70 -11.39
C LEU A 131 17.95 16.90 -12.62
N PRO A 132 19.25 17.24 -12.43
CA PRO A 132 20.15 17.60 -13.53
C PRO A 132 20.42 16.44 -14.51
N HIS A 133 20.13 15.21 -14.11
CA HIS A 133 20.29 14.00 -14.94
C HIS A 133 19.02 13.62 -15.70
N MET A 134 17.94 14.40 -15.58
CA MET A 134 16.65 14.12 -16.21
C MET A 134 16.23 15.27 -17.15
N ASP A 135 15.59 14.94 -18.26
CA ASP A 135 14.97 15.91 -19.16
C ASP A 135 13.56 16.23 -18.65
N PHE A 136 13.45 17.41 -18.04
CA PHE A 136 12.20 18.04 -17.61
C PHE A 136 12.10 19.48 -18.13
N ASN A 137 12.47 19.69 -19.40
CA ASN A 137 12.31 20.99 -20.05
C ASN A 137 10.83 21.43 -20.13
N ASP A 138 9.90 20.49 -20.14
CA ASP A 138 8.45 20.70 -20.11
C ASP A 138 7.85 20.81 -18.69
N ALA A 139 8.67 20.74 -17.62
CA ALA A 139 8.16 20.91 -16.27
C ALA A 139 7.65 22.34 -16.05
N LEU A 140 6.37 22.43 -15.68
CA LEU A 140 5.71 23.68 -15.32
C LEU A 140 5.93 24.00 -13.84
N ALA A 141 5.86 22.97 -13.00
CA ALA A 141 6.06 23.05 -11.56
C ALA A 141 6.38 21.67 -10.97
N GLY A 142 6.66 21.61 -9.68
CA GLY A 142 6.69 20.37 -8.93
C GLY A 142 6.35 20.59 -7.46
N THR A 143 6.14 19.50 -6.74
CA THR A 143 6.04 19.51 -5.28
C THR A 143 7.07 18.60 -4.69
N PHE A 144 7.64 18.99 -3.56
CA PHE A 144 8.68 18.22 -2.89
C PHE A 144 8.47 18.18 -1.39
N HIS A 145 8.75 17.03 -0.77
CA HIS A 145 8.78 16.92 0.68
C HIS A 145 9.96 16.05 1.12
N GLN A 146 10.89 16.64 1.88
CA GLN A 146 12.16 16.00 2.25
C GLN A 146 12.00 14.78 3.17
N ARG A 147 10.92 14.72 3.98
CA ARG A 147 10.70 13.60 4.90
C ARG A 147 10.00 12.40 4.27
N ASP A 148 9.55 12.52 3.03
CA ASP A 148 9.09 11.38 2.25
C ASP A 148 10.30 10.52 1.84
N GLY A 149 10.06 9.30 1.36
CA GLY A 149 11.16 8.47 0.87
C GLY A 149 10.80 7.01 0.67
N LEU A 150 11.69 6.13 1.11
CA LEU A 150 11.66 4.69 0.86
C LEU A 150 11.79 3.90 2.15
N VAL A 151 11.11 2.77 2.23
CA VAL A 151 11.22 1.78 3.31
C VAL A 151 11.20 0.39 2.68
N ASP A 152 12.00 -0.55 3.20
CA ASP A 152 11.98 -1.93 2.75
C ASP A 152 10.67 -2.63 3.18
N PRO A 153 9.78 -3.02 2.25
CA PRO A 153 8.49 -3.61 2.61
C PRO A 153 8.62 -4.98 3.26
N ASN A 154 9.63 -5.77 2.87
CA ASN A 154 9.82 -7.11 3.40
C ASN A 154 10.16 -7.06 4.90
N SER A 155 11.11 -6.22 5.28
CA SER A 155 11.51 -6.04 6.68
C SER A 155 10.36 -5.57 7.57
N VAL A 156 9.47 -4.69 7.08
CA VAL A 156 8.28 -4.26 7.84
C VAL A 156 7.33 -5.43 8.08
N VAL A 157 6.97 -6.19 7.03
CA VAL A 157 6.06 -7.35 7.16
C VAL A 157 6.67 -8.38 8.09
N MET A 158 7.93 -8.76 7.87
CA MET A 158 8.59 -9.78 8.68
C MET A 158 8.80 -9.33 10.12
N GLY A 159 9.05 -8.03 10.36
CA GLY A 159 9.08 -7.47 11.71
C GLY A 159 7.76 -7.69 12.45
N TYR A 160 6.63 -7.38 11.82
CA TYR A 160 5.31 -7.64 12.40
C TYR A 160 5.02 -9.14 12.59
N ILE A 161 5.29 -9.97 11.58
CA ILE A 161 5.07 -11.43 11.65
C ILE A 161 5.87 -12.04 12.80
N ASN A 162 7.16 -11.71 12.91
CA ASN A 162 8.02 -12.24 13.97
C ASN A 162 7.57 -11.75 15.35
N ALA A 163 7.17 -10.49 15.48
CA ALA A 163 6.68 -9.94 16.74
C ALA A 163 5.34 -10.57 17.18
N THR A 164 4.38 -10.74 16.27
CA THR A 164 3.08 -11.34 16.58
C THR A 164 3.21 -12.83 16.94
N GLN A 165 4.08 -13.58 16.25
CA GLN A 165 4.37 -14.98 16.60
C GLN A 165 4.99 -15.11 18.00
N LYS A 166 5.89 -14.20 18.40
CA LYS A 166 6.43 -14.15 19.77
C LYS A 166 5.36 -13.87 20.83
N MET A 167 4.27 -13.19 20.46
CA MET A 167 3.10 -12.95 21.32
C MET A 167 2.10 -14.12 21.33
N GLY A 168 2.40 -15.22 20.63
CA GLY A 168 1.57 -16.44 20.62
C GLY A 168 0.54 -16.51 19.50
N VAL A 169 0.53 -15.54 18.57
CA VAL A 169 -0.37 -15.59 17.40
C VAL A 169 0.04 -16.72 16.44
N LYS A 170 -0.95 -17.48 15.98
CA LYS A 170 -0.75 -18.51 14.96
C LYS A 170 -0.76 -17.89 13.57
N ALA A 171 0.38 -17.36 13.14
CA ALA A 171 0.58 -16.92 11.76
C ALA A 171 0.98 -18.12 10.88
N LEU A 172 0.10 -18.52 9.95
CA LEU A 172 0.21 -19.70 9.11
C LEU A 172 0.20 -19.32 7.62
N ASN A 173 1.28 -19.64 6.92
CA ASN A 173 1.44 -19.56 5.47
C ASN A 173 1.14 -20.91 4.80
N ASN A 174 1.00 -20.94 3.47
CA ASN A 174 0.50 -22.10 2.71
C ASN A 174 -0.89 -22.57 3.20
N VAL A 175 -1.75 -21.65 3.64
CA VAL A 175 -3.11 -21.91 4.09
C VAL A 175 -4.05 -21.00 3.32
N GLU A 176 -4.64 -21.56 2.26
CA GLU A 176 -5.63 -20.84 1.45
C GLU A 176 -6.99 -20.92 2.11
N VAL A 177 -7.68 -19.77 2.21
CA VAL A 177 -9.09 -19.72 2.59
C VAL A 177 -9.93 -19.95 1.34
N SER A 178 -10.82 -20.93 1.39
CA SER A 178 -11.69 -21.32 0.26
C SER A 178 -13.18 -21.03 0.51
N GLY A 179 -13.57 -20.69 1.75
CA GLY A 179 -14.95 -20.39 2.10
C GLY A 179 -15.12 -19.74 3.47
N ILE A 180 -16.22 -19.01 3.64
CA ILE A 180 -16.64 -18.44 4.93
C ILE A 180 -18.00 -19.06 5.29
N HIS A 181 -18.08 -19.71 6.45
CA HIS A 181 -19.32 -20.31 6.92
C HIS A 181 -20.17 -19.24 7.61
N VAL A 182 -21.41 -19.08 7.13
CA VAL A 182 -22.35 -18.07 7.59
C VAL A 182 -23.65 -18.72 8.04
N SER A 183 -24.18 -18.28 9.17
CA SER A 183 -25.46 -18.71 9.74
C SER A 183 -26.14 -17.53 10.39
N ARG A 184 -27.45 -17.36 10.15
CA ARG A 184 -28.25 -16.26 10.72
C ARG A 184 -27.62 -14.86 10.56
N ASN A 185 -27.04 -14.58 9.38
CA ASN A 185 -26.32 -13.35 9.06
C ASN A 185 -25.10 -13.06 9.96
N GLN A 186 -24.40 -14.11 10.39
CA GLN A 186 -23.18 -14.01 11.19
C GLN A 186 -22.15 -15.05 10.76
N VAL A 187 -20.88 -14.69 10.84
CA VAL A 187 -19.76 -15.62 10.63
C VAL A 187 -19.75 -16.72 11.71
N GLU A 188 -19.56 -17.97 11.30
CA GLU A 188 -19.37 -19.12 12.20
C GLU A 188 -18.04 -19.87 11.99
N GLY A 189 -17.36 -19.65 10.87
CA GLY A 189 -16.05 -20.25 10.62
C GLY A 189 -15.45 -19.92 9.27
N VAL A 190 -14.21 -20.37 9.08
CA VAL A 190 -13.41 -20.19 7.87
C VAL A 190 -12.95 -21.57 7.39
N GLU A 191 -13.35 -21.94 6.17
CA GLU A 191 -12.89 -23.15 5.50
C GLU A 191 -11.53 -22.87 4.85
N THR A 192 -10.57 -23.78 5.03
CA THR A 192 -9.21 -23.61 4.50
C THR A 192 -8.72 -24.89 3.83
N SER A 193 -7.64 -24.79 3.07
CA SER A 193 -6.94 -25.94 2.47
C SER A 193 -6.44 -26.98 3.50
N ARG A 194 -6.49 -26.66 4.81
CA ARG A 194 -6.02 -27.53 5.90
C ARG A 194 -7.12 -27.87 6.91
N GLY A 195 -8.36 -27.46 6.66
CA GLY A 195 -9.53 -27.74 7.49
C GLY A 195 -10.23 -26.47 8.02
N LEU A 196 -11.34 -26.68 8.71
CA LEU A 196 -12.20 -25.63 9.25
C LEU A 196 -11.67 -25.03 10.56
N ILE A 197 -11.64 -23.71 10.64
CA ILE A 197 -11.46 -22.95 11.90
C ILE A 197 -12.80 -22.33 12.29
N LYS A 198 -13.36 -22.71 13.45
CA LYS A 198 -14.54 -22.03 14.01
C LYS A 198 -14.17 -20.66 14.55
N THR A 199 -14.90 -19.63 14.15
CA THR A 199 -14.71 -18.26 14.63
C THR A 199 -16.00 -17.46 14.44
N ARG A 200 -16.21 -16.42 15.25
CA ARG A 200 -17.30 -15.45 15.06
C ARG A 200 -16.81 -14.12 14.51
N MET A 201 -15.49 -13.99 14.27
CA MET A 201 -14.88 -12.79 13.73
C MET A 201 -13.81 -13.12 12.69
N VAL A 202 -13.97 -12.51 11.51
CA VAL A 202 -13.05 -12.58 10.38
C VAL A 202 -12.70 -11.17 9.94
N ILE A 203 -11.41 -10.94 9.71
CA ILE A 203 -10.89 -9.69 9.16
C ILE A 203 -10.33 -9.98 7.76
N ASN A 204 -10.99 -9.46 6.74
CA ASN A 204 -10.54 -9.52 5.36
C ASN A 204 -9.49 -8.45 5.11
N ALA A 205 -8.21 -8.87 5.09
CA ALA A 205 -7.04 -8.08 4.77
C ALA A 205 -6.32 -8.65 3.53
N ALA A 206 -7.07 -9.30 2.63
CA ALA A 206 -6.54 -10.11 1.53
C ALA A 206 -6.07 -9.29 0.31
N GLY A 207 -5.87 -7.98 0.47
CA GLY A 207 -5.40 -7.09 -0.60
C GLY A 207 -6.25 -7.21 -1.87
N ALA A 208 -5.61 -7.52 -3.00
CA ALA A 208 -6.26 -7.73 -4.29
C ALA A 208 -7.37 -8.82 -4.27
N TRP A 209 -7.24 -9.83 -3.40
CA TRP A 209 -8.22 -10.91 -3.27
C TRP A 209 -9.40 -10.58 -2.36
N SER A 210 -9.45 -9.36 -1.79
CA SER A 210 -10.50 -8.99 -0.84
C SER A 210 -11.90 -9.07 -1.44
N GLY A 211 -12.06 -8.78 -2.74
CA GLY A 211 -13.32 -8.99 -3.47
C GLY A 211 -13.74 -10.46 -3.53
N GLU A 212 -12.80 -11.38 -3.73
CA GLU A 212 -13.09 -12.82 -3.77
C GLU A 212 -13.44 -13.38 -2.40
N VAL A 213 -12.72 -12.97 -1.35
CA VAL A 213 -13.03 -13.33 0.04
C VAL A 213 -14.39 -12.75 0.45
N GLY A 214 -14.73 -11.54 -0.01
CA GLY A 214 -16.07 -10.98 0.15
C GLY A 214 -17.16 -11.86 -0.47
N ARG A 215 -16.96 -12.33 -1.71
CA ARG A 215 -17.90 -13.26 -2.38
C ARG A 215 -18.08 -14.57 -1.61
N MET A 216 -17.02 -15.11 -1.01
CA MET A 216 -17.11 -16.31 -0.15
C MET A 216 -18.02 -16.11 1.05
N ALA A 217 -18.13 -14.86 1.55
CA ALA A 217 -19.00 -14.47 2.66
C ALA A 217 -20.38 -13.93 2.22
N GLY A 218 -20.64 -13.84 0.92
CA GLY A 218 -21.86 -13.22 0.38
C GLY A 218 -21.89 -11.68 0.49
N VAL A 219 -20.73 -11.04 0.68
CA VAL A 219 -20.59 -9.57 0.78
C VAL A 219 -19.94 -9.03 -0.49
N HIS A 220 -20.56 -8.06 -1.15
CA HIS A 220 -19.94 -7.38 -2.27
C HIS A 220 -18.91 -6.35 -1.78
N ILE A 221 -17.65 -6.52 -2.18
CA ILE A 221 -16.56 -5.58 -1.89
C ILE A 221 -16.03 -5.06 -3.22
N PRO A 222 -16.15 -3.75 -3.53
CA PRO A 222 -15.79 -3.18 -4.82
C PRO A 222 -14.28 -2.92 -4.91
N ILE A 223 -13.49 -3.98 -4.70
CA ILE A 223 -12.04 -3.97 -4.87
C ILE A 223 -11.72 -4.77 -6.12
N THR A 224 -10.99 -4.13 -7.04
CA THR A 224 -10.59 -4.70 -8.30
C THR A 224 -9.06 -4.74 -8.40
N PRO A 225 -8.47 -5.90 -8.70
CA PRO A 225 -7.05 -5.99 -8.98
C PRO A 225 -6.71 -5.36 -10.34
N ILE A 226 -5.63 -4.58 -10.38
CA ILE A 226 -5.04 -4.06 -11.62
C ILE A 226 -3.54 -4.30 -11.57
N ARG A 227 -2.98 -4.84 -12.65
CA ARG A 227 -1.54 -5.08 -12.76
C ARG A 227 -0.74 -3.77 -12.70
N ARG A 228 0.40 -3.83 -12.01
CA ARG A 228 1.46 -2.82 -12.01
C ARG A 228 2.79 -3.52 -12.18
N GLN A 229 3.63 -3.01 -13.06
CA GLN A 229 4.93 -3.60 -13.35
C GLN A 229 6.03 -2.57 -13.30
N MET A 230 7.21 -3.03 -12.94
CA MET A 230 8.40 -2.22 -12.81
C MET A 230 9.63 -3.06 -13.13
N PHE A 231 10.71 -2.38 -13.43
CA PHE A 231 12.00 -2.98 -13.66
C PHE A 231 13.08 -2.22 -12.91
N THR A 232 14.20 -2.88 -12.68
CA THR A 232 15.38 -2.29 -12.07
C THR A 232 16.55 -2.31 -13.02
N THR A 233 17.51 -1.43 -12.79
CA THR A 233 18.76 -1.39 -13.56
C THR A 233 19.93 -1.95 -12.74
N ASN A 234 20.96 -2.42 -13.43
CA ASN A 234 22.29 -2.56 -12.85
C ASN A 234 22.82 -1.18 -12.39
N PRO A 235 23.94 -1.12 -11.64
CA PRO A 235 24.46 0.12 -11.10
C PRO A 235 24.67 1.22 -12.15
N ILE A 236 24.29 2.45 -11.82
CA ILE A 236 24.49 3.65 -12.65
C ILE A 236 25.25 4.70 -11.81
N PRO A 237 26.61 4.72 -11.89
CA PRO A 237 27.45 5.55 -11.03
C PRO A 237 27.17 7.06 -11.10
N GLU A 238 26.61 7.54 -12.21
CA GLU A 238 26.25 8.94 -12.43
C GLU A 238 25.05 9.40 -11.58
N ILE A 239 24.25 8.48 -11.03
CA ILE A 239 23.07 8.82 -10.23
C ILE A 239 23.48 9.15 -8.78
N PRO A 240 23.15 10.34 -8.25
CA PRO A 240 23.51 10.74 -6.89
C PRO A 240 22.94 9.83 -5.80
N LYS A 241 23.65 9.71 -4.67
CA LYS A 241 23.18 8.91 -3.53
C LYS A 241 21.92 9.47 -2.85
N ASP A 242 21.64 10.74 -3.03
CA ASP A 242 20.46 11.41 -2.52
C ASP A 242 19.38 11.60 -3.60
N PHE A 243 19.46 10.89 -4.72
CA PHE A 243 18.43 10.93 -5.76
C PHE A 243 17.05 10.63 -5.14
N PRO A 244 16.08 11.55 -5.27
CA PRO A 244 14.78 11.44 -4.63
C PRO A 244 13.91 10.40 -5.34
N PHE A 245 12.79 10.05 -4.73
CA PHE A 245 11.70 9.43 -5.50
C PHE A 245 11.11 10.49 -6.44
N VAL A 246 11.07 10.23 -7.74
CA VAL A 246 10.56 11.16 -8.76
C VAL A 246 9.33 10.56 -9.42
N ILE A 247 8.29 11.37 -9.61
CA ILE A 247 7.08 11.01 -10.38
C ILE A 247 6.84 12.06 -11.47
N ASP A 248 6.89 11.67 -12.74
CA ASP A 248 6.24 12.40 -13.83
C ASP A 248 4.74 12.07 -13.78
N PHE A 249 3.98 12.98 -13.15
CA PHE A 249 2.62 12.69 -12.72
C PHE A 249 1.68 12.43 -13.90
N ALA A 250 1.81 13.21 -14.98
CA ALA A 250 0.94 13.09 -16.15
C ALA A 250 1.13 11.77 -16.91
N ARG A 251 2.28 11.11 -16.77
CA ARG A 251 2.60 9.83 -17.42
C ARG A 251 2.49 8.63 -16.49
N SER A 252 2.22 8.87 -15.20
CA SER A 252 2.37 7.87 -14.15
C SER A 252 3.73 7.16 -14.15
N LEU A 253 4.78 7.85 -14.60
CA LEU A 253 6.14 7.30 -14.71
C LEU A 253 6.94 7.71 -13.49
N TYR A 254 7.63 6.76 -12.87
CA TYR A 254 8.36 7.03 -11.64
C TYR A 254 9.72 6.35 -11.58
N PHE A 255 10.60 6.96 -10.79
CA PHE A 255 11.99 6.57 -10.61
C PHE A 255 12.35 6.70 -9.14
N HIS A 256 13.07 5.73 -8.60
CA HIS A 256 13.84 5.94 -7.38
C HIS A 256 15.04 5.02 -7.35
N ARG A 257 15.94 5.23 -6.39
CA ARG A 257 17.10 4.35 -6.26
C ARG A 257 16.71 2.97 -5.75
N GLU A 258 17.29 1.97 -6.38
CA GLU A 258 17.27 0.58 -5.94
C GLU A 258 18.72 0.11 -5.87
N ALA A 259 19.23 -0.06 -4.65
CA ALA A 259 20.65 -0.18 -4.38
C ALA A 259 21.48 0.90 -5.11
N GLU A 260 22.43 0.50 -5.96
CA GLU A 260 23.29 1.37 -6.77
C GLU A 260 22.71 1.66 -8.17
N GLY A 261 21.52 1.13 -8.48
CA GLY A 261 20.78 1.38 -9.72
C GLY A 261 19.47 2.15 -9.48
N LEU A 262 18.53 1.99 -10.40
CA LEU A 262 17.20 2.59 -10.33
C LEU A 262 16.12 1.51 -10.38
N LEU A 263 14.99 1.77 -9.71
CA LEU A 263 13.71 1.15 -9.97
C LEU A 263 12.85 2.12 -10.78
N ILE A 264 12.24 1.60 -11.84
CA ILE A 264 11.46 2.37 -12.80
C ILE A 264 10.13 1.66 -13.06
N GLY A 265 9.03 2.39 -12.97
CA GLY A 265 7.70 1.86 -13.27
C GLY A 265 6.82 2.90 -13.94
N MET A 266 5.84 2.43 -14.69
CA MET A 266 4.87 3.28 -15.38
C MET A 266 3.52 2.58 -15.44
N SER A 267 2.46 3.24 -14.98
CA SER A 267 1.10 2.65 -15.01
C SER A 267 0.56 2.59 -16.44
N ASN A 268 0.04 1.43 -16.84
CA ASN A 268 -0.68 1.27 -18.09
C ASN A 268 -2.14 1.75 -17.92
N PRO A 269 -2.56 2.85 -18.57
CA PRO A 269 -3.92 3.36 -18.45
C PRO A 269 -4.97 2.42 -19.06
N ASN A 270 -4.55 1.50 -19.95
CA ASN A 270 -5.40 0.52 -20.61
C ASN A 270 -5.28 -0.88 -19.99
N GLU A 271 -4.64 -1.00 -18.83
CA GLU A 271 -4.50 -2.28 -18.13
C GLU A 271 -5.87 -2.87 -17.81
N LYS A 272 -6.04 -4.16 -18.08
CA LYS A 272 -7.31 -4.83 -17.80
C LYS A 272 -7.39 -5.17 -16.32
N GLN A 273 -8.61 -5.13 -15.81
CA GLN A 273 -8.91 -5.65 -14.48
C GLN A 273 -8.66 -7.15 -14.45
N GLY A 274 -7.97 -7.63 -13.41
CA GLY A 274 -7.69 -9.05 -13.26
C GLY A 274 -6.44 -9.34 -12.43
N PHE A 275 -6.23 -10.63 -12.15
CA PHE A 275 -5.18 -11.12 -11.28
C PHE A 275 -3.87 -11.47 -12.01
N ASP A 276 -3.66 -10.95 -13.23
CA ASP A 276 -2.43 -11.23 -13.99
C ASP A 276 -1.23 -10.54 -13.32
N VAL A 277 -0.23 -11.35 -12.98
CA VAL A 277 1.02 -10.92 -12.35
C VAL A 277 2.23 -11.19 -13.24
N ASN A 278 2.00 -11.56 -14.51
CA ASN A 278 3.06 -11.66 -15.50
C ASN A 278 3.40 -10.26 -16.02
N VAL A 279 4.69 -10.03 -16.31
CA VAL A 279 5.13 -8.80 -16.96
C VAL A 279 4.55 -8.74 -18.37
N ASP A 280 3.96 -7.60 -18.72
CA ASP A 280 3.62 -7.30 -20.10
C ASP A 280 4.86 -6.75 -20.81
N GLU A 281 5.47 -7.56 -21.67
CA GLU A 281 6.68 -7.17 -22.39
C GLU A 281 6.44 -5.99 -23.35
N THR A 282 5.23 -5.86 -23.91
CA THR A 282 4.91 -4.75 -24.82
C THR A 282 4.82 -3.44 -24.06
N TRP A 283 4.15 -3.48 -22.89
CA TRP A 283 4.09 -2.31 -22.02
C TRP A 283 5.46 -1.98 -21.42
N GLU A 284 6.28 -2.98 -21.11
CA GLU A 284 7.64 -2.75 -20.61
C GLU A 284 8.49 -1.95 -21.60
N LEU A 285 8.40 -2.24 -22.91
CA LEU A 285 9.07 -1.45 -23.94
C LEU A 285 8.59 0.00 -23.96
N THR A 286 7.28 0.22 -23.82
CA THR A 286 6.70 1.57 -23.75
C THR A 286 7.20 2.33 -22.52
N ASN A 287 7.26 1.66 -21.35
CA ASN A 287 7.85 2.20 -20.13
C ASN A 287 9.33 2.55 -20.32
N LEU A 288 10.12 1.66 -20.90
CA LEU A 288 11.54 1.88 -21.16
C LEU A 288 11.79 3.09 -22.08
N GLU A 289 11.03 3.21 -23.17
CA GLU A 289 11.12 4.35 -24.08
C GLU A 289 10.78 5.68 -23.37
N ALA A 290 9.71 5.70 -22.57
CA ALA A 290 9.34 6.86 -21.78
C ALA A 290 10.40 7.21 -20.71
N ALA A 291 10.98 6.19 -20.09
CA ALA A 291 12.04 6.32 -19.10
C ALA A 291 13.32 6.90 -19.72
N ILE A 292 13.77 6.37 -20.86
CA ILE A 292 14.94 6.87 -21.61
C ILE A 292 14.72 8.33 -22.02
N LYS A 293 13.52 8.69 -22.48
CA LYS A 293 13.20 10.07 -22.82
C LYS A 293 13.37 11.02 -21.63
N ARG A 294 13.00 10.58 -20.42
CA ARG A 294 13.18 11.36 -19.18
C ARG A 294 14.59 11.30 -18.63
N MET A 295 15.33 10.22 -18.83
CA MET A 295 16.68 10.07 -18.31
C MET A 295 17.57 9.39 -19.37
N PRO A 296 18.17 10.17 -20.28
CA PRO A 296 18.96 9.63 -21.40
C PRO A 296 20.13 8.72 -20.99
N LEU A 297 20.61 8.82 -19.75
CA LEU A 297 21.62 7.89 -19.20
C LEU A 297 21.17 6.42 -19.27
N LEU A 298 19.86 6.15 -19.28
CA LEU A 298 19.31 4.80 -19.37
C LEU A 298 19.57 4.10 -20.71
N GLU A 299 19.93 4.83 -21.78
CA GLU A 299 20.32 4.21 -23.06
C GLU A 299 21.52 3.26 -22.93
N LYS A 300 22.37 3.50 -21.92
CA LYS A 300 23.57 2.69 -21.64
C LYS A 300 23.37 1.75 -20.46
N ALA A 301 22.25 1.84 -19.76
CA ALA A 301 21.95 0.99 -18.62
C ALA A 301 21.49 -0.40 -19.08
N SER A 302 21.72 -1.39 -18.23
CA SER A 302 21.18 -2.74 -18.42
C SER A 302 20.14 -3.06 -17.35
N ARG A 303 19.07 -3.74 -17.74
CA ARG A 303 18.03 -4.21 -16.81
C ARG A 303 18.61 -5.28 -15.88
N ALA A 304 18.44 -5.11 -14.58
CA ALA A 304 18.84 -6.08 -13.56
C ALA A 304 17.70 -7.07 -13.26
N SER A 305 16.48 -6.58 -13.09
CA SER A 305 15.29 -7.39 -12.81
C SER A 305 14.03 -6.70 -13.32
N HIS A 306 12.92 -7.44 -13.34
CA HIS A 306 11.59 -6.93 -13.61
C HIS A 306 10.54 -7.85 -13.00
N TRP A 307 9.40 -7.27 -12.61
CA TRP A 307 8.29 -8.01 -12.06
C TRP A 307 7.00 -7.23 -12.22
N ALA A 308 5.88 -7.94 -12.07
CA ALA A 308 4.57 -7.36 -11.94
C ALA A 308 3.89 -7.82 -10.66
N GLY A 309 3.04 -6.96 -10.12
CA GLY A 309 2.16 -7.20 -8.97
C GLY A 309 0.79 -6.57 -9.19
N LEU A 310 -0.05 -6.60 -8.17
CA LEU A 310 -1.42 -6.10 -8.25
C LEU A 310 -1.62 -4.91 -7.33
N TYR A 311 -2.30 -3.88 -7.82
CA TYR A 311 -2.96 -2.90 -6.97
C TYR A 311 -4.40 -3.33 -6.72
N GLU A 312 -4.85 -3.20 -5.48
CA GLU A 312 -6.23 -3.41 -5.05
C GLU A 312 -7.00 -2.08 -5.13
N VAL A 313 -7.60 -1.82 -6.29
CA VAL A 313 -8.18 -0.52 -6.62
C VAL A 313 -9.65 -0.46 -6.20
N THR A 314 -10.02 0.61 -5.49
CA THR A 314 -11.41 0.97 -5.18
C THR A 314 -11.91 2.09 -6.10
N PRO A 315 -13.23 2.25 -6.29
CA PRO A 315 -13.82 3.29 -7.15
C PRO A 315 -13.39 4.73 -6.87
N ASP A 316 -12.98 5.03 -5.64
CA ASP A 316 -12.62 6.36 -5.17
C ASP A 316 -11.14 6.48 -4.74
N ALA A 317 -10.38 5.40 -4.95
CA ALA A 317 -8.99 5.25 -4.57
C ALA A 317 -8.70 5.45 -3.07
N HIS A 318 -9.68 5.16 -2.20
CA HIS A 318 -9.47 5.09 -0.75
C HIS A 318 -9.67 3.68 -0.21
N PRO A 319 -9.02 3.32 0.91
CA PRO A 319 -9.24 2.04 1.55
C PRO A 319 -10.66 1.88 2.10
N ILE A 320 -10.95 0.65 2.51
CA ILE A 320 -12.20 0.24 3.15
C ILE A 320 -11.84 -0.25 4.56
N PHE A 321 -12.46 0.35 5.57
CA PHE A 321 -12.27 0.00 6.98
C PHE A 321 -13.58 -0.46 7.63
N GLY A 322 -13.46 -1.42 8.56
CA GLY A 322 -14.50 -1.71 9.54
C GLY A 322 -15.57 -2.70 9.09
N LYS A 323 -16.81 -2.46 9.52
CA LYS A 323 -17.93 -3.41 9.44
C LYS A 323 -18.46 -3.56 8.01
N THR A 324 -19.04 -4.72 7.76
CA THR A 324 -19.91 -4.98 6.61
C THR A 324 -21.35 -5.26 7.09
N SER A 325 -22.26 -5.56 6.17
CA SER A 325 -23.63 -6.00 6.49
C SER A 325 -23.68 -7.38 7.17
N LEU A 326 -22.59 -8.15 7.11
CA LEU A 326 -22.46 -9.46 7.74
C LEU A 326 -21.82 -9.32 9.13
N GLU A 327 -22.52 -9.79 10.16
CA GLU A 327 -22.00 -9.72 11.54
C GLU A 327 -20.75 -10.58 11.69
N GLY A 328 -19.69 -9.99 12.25
CA GLY A 328 -18.41 -10.67 12.43
C GLY A 328 -17.50 -10.66 11.21
N PHE A 329 -17.88 -10.04 10.09
CA PHE A 329 -17.01 -9.91 8.92
C PHE A 329 -16.58 -8.45 8.72
N LEU A 330 -15.29 -8.19 8.95
CA LEU A 330 -14.67 -6.87 8.84
C LEU A 330 -13.75 -6.78 7.61
N VAL A 331 -13.53 -5.57 7.09
CA VAL A 331 -12.63 -5.31 5.97
C VAL A 331 -11.56 -4.29 6.36
N CYS A 332 -10.33 -4.54 5.92
CA CYS A 332 -9.23 -3.59 5.95
C CYS A 332 -8.37 -3.80 4.69
N ALA A 333 -8.80 -3.21 3.57
CA ALA A 333 -8.21 -3.43 2.24
C ALA A 333 -8.54 -2.27 1.28
N GLY A 334 -8.10 -2.34 0.03
CA GLY A 334 -8.53 -1.37 -1.01
C GLY A 334 -7.69 -0.10 -1.09
N PHE A 335 -6.43 -0.12 -0.65
CA PHE A 335 -5.60 1.07 -0.53
C PHE A 335 -5.05 1.58 -1.88
N SER A 336 -5.48 1.02 -3.02
CA SER A 336 -5.28 1.61 -4.35
C SER A 336 -3.86 2.12 -4.62
N GLY A 337 -2.85 1.34 -4.22
CA GLY A 337 -1.43 1.63 -4.49
C GLY A 337 -0.63 2.34 -3.39
N HIS A 338 -1.28 2.84 -2.33
CA HIS A 338 -0.60 3.50 -1.21
C HIS A 338 -0.74 2.76 0.12
N GLY A 339 -1.15 1.48 0.09
CA GLY A 339 -1.39 0.70 1.30
C GLY A 339 -0.15 0.48 2.15
N PHE A 340 1.03 0.29 1.55
CA PHE A 340 2.23 -0.01 2.31
C PHE A 340 2.55 1.05 3.38
N MET A 341 2.52 2.32 3.01
CA MET A 341 2.84 3.42 3.93
C MET A 341 1.78 3.62 5.03
N HIS A 342 0.54 3.19 4.80
CA HIS A 342 -0.56 3.25 5.77
C HIS A 342 -0.78 1.95 6.55
N GLY A 343 -0.08 0.87 6.21
CA GLY A 343 -0.17 -0.42 6.89
C GLY A 343 -0.04 -0.33 8.41
N PRO A 344 0.97 0.37 8.96
CA PRO A 344 1.13 0.56 10.41
C PRO A 344 -0.09 1.15 11.09
N VAL A 345 -0.61 2.29 10.61
CA VAL A 345 -1.78 2.92 11.23
C VAL A 345 -3.04 2.09 11.00
N ALA A 346 -3.17 1.40 9.86
CA ALA A 346 -4.34 0.58 9.57
C ALA A 346 -4.51 -0.56 10.59
N GLY A 347 -3.42 -1.25 10.96
CA GLY A 347 -3.46 -2.25 12.01
C GLY A 347 -3.85 -1.69 13.38
N LYS A 348 -3.31 -0.52 13.74
CA LYS A 348 -3.67 0.19 14.97
C LYS A 348 -5.15 0.56 15.01
N LEU A 349 -5.67 1.14 13.92
CA LEU A 349 -7.06 1.56 13.78
C LEU A 349 -8.02 0.38 13.86
N MET A 350 -7.72 -0.74 13.21
CA MET A 350 -8.54 -1.95 13.32
C MET A 350 -8.53 -2.52 14.74
N SER A 351 -7.37 -2.49 15.42
CA SER A 351 -7.28 -2.89 16.83
C SER A 351 -8.12 -2.00 17.75
N GLU A 352 -8.10 -0.67 17.55
CA GLU A 352 -8.97 0.29 18.25
C GLU A 352 -10.45 0.02 18.00
N PHE A 353 -10.83 -0.17 16.74
CA PHE A 353 -12.21 -0.44 16.39
C PHE A 353 -12.74 -1.73 16.99
N ILE A 354 -11.94 -2.80 16.97
CA ILE A 354 -12.34 -4.12 17.47
C ILE A 354 -12.45 -4.13 19.00
N LEU A 355 -11.52 -3.49 19.69
CA LEU A 355 -11.42 -3.56 21.15
C LEU A 355 -12.15 -2.43 21.88
N ASP A 356 -12.18 -1.23 21.28
CA ASP A 356 -12.74 -0.02 21.89
C ASP A 356 -14.03 0.45 21.20
N GLY A 357 -14.35 -0.10 20.02
CA GLY A 357 -15.55 0.24 19.27
C GLY A 357 -15.46 1.51 18.42
N ALA A 358 -14.29 2.17 18.37
CA ALA A 358 -14.10 3.43 17.63
C ALA A 358 -12.67 3.59 17.09
N PHE A 359 -12.54 4.30 15.97
CA PHE A 359 -11.26 4.68 15.37
C PHE A 359 -10.72 5.95 16.06
N SER A 360 -9.85 5.79 17.05
CA SER A 360 -9.46 6.90 17.94
C SER A 360 -8.22 7.65 17.45
N THR A 361 -7.30 6.99 16.75
CA THR A 361 -6.09 7.64 16.22
C THR A 361 -6.39 8.60 15.08
N VAL A 362 -7.22 8.14 14.14
CA VAL A 362 -7.66 8.88 12.96
C VAL A 362 -9.09 8.44 12.72
N ASP A 363 -10.02 9.39 12.61
CA ASP A 363 -11.39 9.07 12.24
C ASP A 363 -11.46 8.67 10.77
N VAL A 364 -11.55 7.36 10.53
CA VAL A 364 -11.72 6.76 9.20
C VAL A 364 -13.16 6.31 8.96
N SER A 365 -14.13 6.81 9.73
CA SER A 365 -15.53 6.38 9.61
C SER A 365 -16.12 6.68 8.22
N ALA A 366 -15.61 7.71 7.53
CA ALA A 366 -16.00 8.02 6.15
C ALA A 366 -15.51 6.97 5.12
N LEU A 367 -14.59 6.08 5.50
CA LEU A 367 -14.01 5.04 4.66
C LEU A 367 -14.67 3.66 4.89
N ASP A 368 -15.91 3.65 5.37
CA ASP A 368 -16.74 2.45 5.48
C ASP A 368 -17.08 1.86 4.10
N LEU A 369 -17.58 0.61 4.07
CA LEU A 369 -18.00 -0.07 2.83
C LEU A 369 -19.30 0.51 2.25
N ALA A 370 -20.22 1.01 3.07
CA ALA A 370 -21.52 1.51 2.64
C ALA A 370 -21.43 2.78 1.78
N ARG A 371 -20.33 3.55 1.91
CA ARG A 371 -20.09 4.77 1.12
C ARG A 371 -20.23 4.55 -0.40
N PHE A 372 -19.95 3.35 -0.90
CA PHE A 372 -20.05 3.03 -2.32
C PHE A 372 -21.51 2.90 -2.78
N GLU A 373 -22.38 2.33 -1.96
CA GLU A 373 -23.82 2.21 -2.26
C GLU A 373 -24.54 3.54 -2.01
N GLU A 374 -24.09 4.31 -1.02
CA GLU A 374 -24.68 5.59 -0.63
C GLU A 374 -24.20 6.79 -1.47
N GLY A 375 -23.23 6.58 -2.37
CA GLY A 375 -22.68 7.63 -3.23
C GLY A 375 -21.84 8.69 -2.50
N ARG A 376 -21.32 8.37 -1.31
CA ARG A 376 -20.47 9.27 -0.48
C ARG A 376 -18.99 9.21 -0.86
N LEU A 377 -18.68 9.06 -2.14
CA LEU A 377 -17.31 8.84 -2.62
C LEU A 377 -16.45 10.10 -2.45
N ILE A 378 -15.20 9.90 -2.02
CA ILE A 378 -14.17 10.95 -1.95
C ILE A 378 -13.05 10.51 -2.88
N LYS A 379 -12.73 11.28 -3.93
CA LYS A 379 -11.67 10.87 -4.88
C LYS A 379 -10.29 11.31 -4.40
N GLU A 380 -9.35 10.39 -4.30
CA GLU A 380 -7.93 10.71 -4.13
C GLU A 380 -7.30 10.97 -5.50
N TYR A 381 -6.82 12.20 -5.72
CA TYR A 381 -6.21 12.60 -7.00
C TYR A 381 -4.76 12.15 -7.11
N ASN A 382 -4.00 12.21 -6.01
CA ASN A 382 -2.56 11.96 -6.02
C ASN A 382 -2.28 10.45 -5.94
N VAL A 383 -2.78 9.67 -6.90
CA VAL A 383 -2.51 8.24 -7.08
C VAL A 383 -1.92 8.02 -8.47
N VAL A 384 -0.95 7.11 -8.57
CA VAL A 384 -0.10 6.93 -9.77
C VAL A 384 -0.23 5.53 -10.33
#